data_AF-A0A1C5QU37-F1
#
_entry.id   AF-A0A1C5QU37-F1
#
_cell.length_a   1.000
_cell.length_b   1.000
_cell.length_c   1.000
_cell.angle_alpha   90.00
_cell.angle_beta   90.00
_cell.angle_gamma   90.00
#
_symmetry.space_group_name_H-M   'P 1'
#
loop_
_entity.id
_entity.type
_entity.pdbx_description
1 polymer ?
#
loop_
_entity_poly.entity_id
_entity_poly.type
_entity_poly.pdbx_seq_one_letter_code
_entity_poly.pdbx_strand_id
1 'polypeptide(L)' 'MKNINKIKITYNNGFTRIIEKDSIRNFSSLIEWMDKFNKNEDAGFLTLSGRDLGSAVSINKNNVKYIESI' A
#
# COMPACT_ATOMS: atom_id res chain seq x y z
N MET A 1 -16.69 1.51 10.08
CA MET A 1 -15.51 1.19 9.26
C MET A 1 -14.41 0.70 10.20
N LYS A 2 -13.72 -0.41 9.87
CA LYS A 2 -12.54 -0.85 10.64
C LYS A 2 -11.52 0.29 10.62
N ASN A 3 -10.97 0.68 11.77
CA ASN A 3 -9.88 1.65 11.84
C ASN A 3 -8.59 1.00 11.33
N ILE A 4 -8.38 1.02 10.01
CA ILE A 4 -7.16 0.55 9.38
C ILE A 4 -6.09 1.63 9.58
N ASN A 5 -5.10 1.33 10.42
CA ASN A 5 -4.01 2.25 10.71
C ASN A 5 -2.66 1.75 10.18
N LYS A 6 -2.58 0.48 9.79
CA LYS A 6 -1.38 -0.14 9.22
C LYS A 6 -1.75 -1.07 8.08
N ILE A 7 -0.92 -1.08 7.05
CA ILE A 7 -1.02 -1.98 5.90
C ILE A 7 0.32 -2.64 5.69
N LYS A 8 0.30 -3.96 5.53
CA LYS A 8 1.46 -4.78 5.19
C LYS A 8 1.42 -5.10 3.71
N ILE A 9 2.51 -4.84 3.01
CA ILE A 9 2.71 -5.15 1.60
C ILE A 9 3.82 -6.17 1.49
N THR A 10 3.53 -7.33 0.90
CA THR A 10 4.52 -8.36 0.55
C THR A 10 4.76 -8.31 -0.95
N TYR A 11 6.00 -8.12 -1.37
CA TYR A 11 6.40 -8.03 -2.78
C TYR A 11 6.72 -9.41 -3.36
N ASN A 12 6.78 -9.50 -4.69
CA ASN A 12 7.08 -10.75 -5.41
C ASN A 12 8.46 -11.34 -5.07
N ASN A 13 9.42 -10.51 -4.65
CA ASN A 13 10.74 -10.93 -4.20
C ASN A 13 10.78 -11.38 -2.72
N GLY A 14 9.63 -11.44 -2.03
CA GLY A 14 9.52 -11.82 -0.62
C GLY A 14 9.78 -10.69 0.38
N PHE A 15 10.23 -9.51 -0.06
CA PHE A 15 10.36 -8.36 0.82
C PHE A 15 9.00 -7.95 1.39
N THR A 16 8.96 -7.53 2.65
CA THR A 16 7.74 -7.04 3.30
C THR A 16 7.95 -5.61 3.77
N ARG A 17 6.97 -4.74 3.51
CA ARG A 17 6.94 -3.36 4.01
C ARG A 17 5.67 -3.13 4.83
N ILE A 18 5.83 -2.56 6.01
CA ILE A 18 4.71 -2.08 6.82
C ILE A 18 4.59 -0.57 6.61
N ILE A 19 3.40 -0.11 6.28
CA ILE A 19 3.07 1.29 6.09
C ILE A 19 2.05 1.69 7.14
N GLU A 20 2.39 2.69 7.94
CA GLU A 20 1.50 3.24 8.96
C GLU A 20 0.77 4.46 8.38
N LYS A 21 -0.45 4.69 8.83
CA LYS A 21 -1.28 5.83 8.39
C LYS A 21 -0.57 7.16 8.53
N ASP A 22 0.18 7.33 9.60
CA ASP A 22 0.87 8.57 9.90
C ASP A 22 2.18 8.71 9.13
N SER A 23 2.72 7.65 8.52
CA SER A 23 3.98 7.73 7.77
C SER A 23 3.82 8.24 6.33
N ILE A 24 2.61 8.18 5.77
CA ILE A 24 2.32 8.64 4.40
C ILE A 24 1.18 9.65 4.36
N ARG A 25 1.19 10.51 3.34
CA ARG A 25 0.17 11.57 3.15
C ARG A 25 -1.11 11.04 2.54
N ASN A 26 -0.99 10.05 1.64
CA ASN A 26 -2.08 9.51 0.83
C ASN A 26 -2.46 8.08 1.25
N PHE A 27 -2.63 7.85 2.55
CA PHE A 27 -3.00 6.53 3.09
C PHE A 27 -4.37 6.05 2.62
N SER A 28 -5.34 6.95 2.42
CA SER A 28 -6.65 6.58 1.86
C SER A 28 -6.53 5.94 0.47
N SER A 29 -5.65 6.47 -0.39
CA SER A 29 -5.37 5.88 -1.70
C SER A 29 -4.76 4.49 -1.61
N LEU A 30 -3.98 4.20 -0.56
CA LEU A 30 -3.46 2.86 -0.30
C LEU A 30 -4.57 1.88 0.09
N ILE A 31 -5.53 2.32 0.91
CA ILE A 31 -6.71 1.50 1.27
C ILE A 31 -7.53 1.17 0.01
N GLU A 32 -7.85 2.18 -0.80
CA GLU A 32 -8.60 1.98 -2.05
C GLU A 32 -7.87 1.03 -3.02
N TRP A 33 -6.55 1.20 -3.13
CA TRP A 33 -5.73 0.35 -3.98
C TRP A 33 -5.68 -1.10 -3.47
N MET A 34 -5.55 -1.30 -2.16
CA MET A 34 -5.63 -2.61 -1.51
C MET A 34 -6.96 -3.30 -1.79
N ASP A 35 -8.08 -2.57 -1.66
CA ASP A 35 -9.41 -3.12 -1.93
C ASP A 35 -9.56 -3.56 -3.39
N LYS A 36 -9.08 -2.76 -4.35
CA LYS A 36 -9.07 -3.12 -5.77
C LYS A 36 -8.20 -4.35 -6.05
N PHE A 37 -6.97 -4.35 -5.54
CA PHE A 37 -6.04 -5.46 -5.70
C PHE A 37 -6.62 -6.77 -5.15
N ASN A 38 -7.19 -6.74 -3.94
CA ASN A 38 -7.76 -7.93 -3.29
C ASN A 38 -9.04 -8.45 -3.96
N LYS A 39 -9.73 -7.62 -4.75
CA LYS A 39 -10.89 -8.03 -5.56
C LYS A 39 -10.52 -8.48 -6.98
N ASN A 40 -9.22 -8.56 -7.31
CA ASN A 40 -8.73 -8.76 -8.68
C ASN A 40 -9.25 -7.71 -9.68
N GLU A 41 -9.55 -6.49 -9.20
CA GLU A 41 -9.87 -5.36 -10.06
C GLU A 41 -8.58 -4.70 -10.57
N ASP A 42 -8.70 -3.81 -11.57
CA ASP A 42 -7.54 -3.09 -12.09
C ASP A 42 -7.03 -2.06 -11.07
N ALA A 43 -5.99 -2.46 -10.34
CA ALA A 43 -5.21 -1.61 -9.47
C ALA A 43 -4.00 -1.08 -10.26
N GLY A 44 -4.12 0.15 -10.75
CA GLY A 44 -3.06 0.84 -11.50
C GLY A 44 -1.80 1.11 -10.69
N PHE A 45 -0.92 1.97 -11.19
CA PHE A 45 0.27 2.38 -10.46
C PHE A 45 -0.10 3.33 -9.30
N LEU A 46 0.46 3.10 -8.11
CA LEU A 46 0.30 3.99 -6.96
C LEU A 46 1.66 4.40 -6.39
N THR A 47 1.88 5.70 -6.25
CA THR A 47 3.00 6.27 -5.50
C THR A 47 2.49 6.80 -4.16
N LEU A 48 3.04 6.26 -3.08
CA LEU A 48 2.84 6.70 -1.73
C LEU A 48 3.89 7.75 -1.40
N SER A 49 3.43 8.91 -0.97
CA SER A 49 4.30 10.02 -0.57
C SER A 49 4.45 9.99 0.94
N GLY A 50 5.67 9.73 1.42
CA GLY A 50 5.98 9.81 2.83
C GLY A 50 5.82 11.23 3.38
N ARG A 51 5.63 11.32 4.69
CA ARG A 51 5.62 12.62 5.38
C ARG A 51 7.02 13.19 5.49
N ASP A 52 8.00 12.32 5.73
CA ASP A 52 9.42 12.67 5.75
C ASP A 52 9.92 12.98 4.34
N LEU A 53 10.69 14.06 4.22
CA LEU A 53 11.23 14.55 2.94
C LEU A 53 12.01 13.44 2.23
N GLY A 54 11.70 13.23 0.95
CA GLY A 54 12.42 12.29 0.09
C GLY A 54 12.01 10.82 0.19
N SER A 55 11.07 10.46 1.10
CA SER A 55 10.57 9.09 1.19
C SER A 55 9.36 8.89 0.27
N ALA A 56 9.51 8.03 -0.75
CA ALA A 56 8.42 7.63 -1.63
C ALA A 56 8.43 6.11 -1.85
N VAL A 57 7.25 5.53 -2.01
CA VAL A 57 7.08 4.09 -2.27
C VAL A 57 6.14 3.92 -3.44
N SER A 58 6.57 3.22 -4.48
CA SER A 58 5.71 2.91 -5.61
C SER A 58 5.33 1.44 -5.64
N ILE A 59 4.05 1.17 -5.87
CA ILE A 59 3.48 -0.17 -5.96
C ILE A 59 2.62 -0.31 -7.22
N ASN A 60 2.57 -1.53 -7.76
CA ASN A 60 1.66 -1.91 -8.84
C ASN A 60 1.38 -3.42 -8.76
N LYS A 61 0.36 -3.88 -9.48
CA LYS A 61 -0.06 -5.29 -9.43
C LYS A 61 1.02 -6.31 -9.81
N ASN A 62 2.01 -5.90 -10.61
CA ASN A 62 3.08 -6.78 -11.09
C ASN A 62 4.24 -6.88 -10.07
N ASN A 63 4.30 -6.03 -9.05
CA ASN A 63 5.35 -6.07 -8.02
C ASN A 63 4.84 -6.48 -6.63
N VAL A 64 3.54 -6.35 -6.36
CA VAL A 64 2.89 -6.80 -5.12
C VAL A 64 2.43 -8.24 -5.24
N LYS A 65 2.76 -9.05 -4.23
CA LYS A 65 2.28 -10.44 -4.09
C LYS A 65 1.04 -10.53 -3.21
N TYR A 66 1.07 -9.87 -2.04
CA TYR A 66 -0.04 -9.82 -1.08
C TYR A 66 -0.09 -8.44 -0.41
N ILE A 67 -1.30 -7.98 -0.06
CA ILE A 67 -1.51 -6.74 0.70
C ILE A 67 -2.67 -6.91 1.69
N GLU A 68 -2.45 -6.56 2.95
CA GLU A 68 -3.41 -6.80 4.03
C GLU A 68 -3.37 -5.69 5.10
N SER A 69 -4.54 -5.40 5.70
CA SER A 69 -4.60 -4.58 6.91
C SER A 69 -4.14 -5.40 8.11
N ILE A 70 -3.30 -4.83 8.97
CA ILE A 70 -2.80 -5.46 10.20
C ILE A 70 -3.07 -4.60 11.44
#